data_AF-A0A671LWN9-F1
#
_entry.id   AF-A0A671LWN9-F1
#
_cell.length_a   1.000
_cell.length_b   1.000
_cell.length_c   1.000
_cell.angle_alpha   90.00
_cell.angle_beta   90.00
_cell.angle_gamma   90.00
#
_symmetry.space_group_name_H-M   'P 1'
#
loop_
_entity.id
_entity.type
_entity.pdbx_description
1 polymer ?
#
loop_
_entity_poly.entity_id
_entity_poly.type
_entity_poly.pdbx_seq_one_letter_code
_entity_poly.pdbx_strand_id
1 'polypeptide(L)'
;MNVSVAFCSIAEIFFTDLCMEEGAADRCKEAIDKALQYDEHNPEALQLMASYLFSIEKTEEGREYLKKSVSSWLPSLQKEEESLASTEHDMEEEKDQNKSNIPPYESRITTAKLLIKAEQYEMATEVLEDLLEEDDEVVEVWYLLGWLFYLQLDKQDLTSNGVNFRKSAWTYLSKAKKLYVKLRCEDAPMFEHTEQLLAELGGEEHGADDDDDDEAGPSLDNIEDDFIQSSDDEEDAMDH
;
A
#
# COMPACT_ATOMS: atom_id res chain seq x y z
N MET A 1 -22.94 -10.31 -16.13
CA MET A 1 -22.42 -10.30 -14.75
C MET A 1 -21.49 -11.49 -14.64
N ASN A 2 -20.22 -11.27 -14.33
CA ASN A 2 -19.26 -12.37 -14.16
C ASN A 2 -19.66 -13.13 -12.89
N VAL A 3 -20.01 -14.41 -13.03
CA VAL A 3 -20.51 -15.23 -11.91
C VAL A 3 -19.44 -15.39 -10.83
N SER A 4 -18.16 -15.46 -11.22
CA SER A 4 -17.04 -15.52 -10.28
C SER A 4 -16.98 -14.27 -9.40
N VAL A 5 -17.07 -13.08 -9.99
CA VAL A 5 -17.09 -11.80 -9.26
C VAL A 5 -18.28 -11.72 -8.29
N ALA A 6 -19.46 -12.20 -8.69
CA ALA A 6 -20.61 -12.22 -7.78
C ALA A 6 -20.37 -13.11 -6.53
N PHE A 7 -19.65 -14.22 -6.68
CA PHE A 7 -19.25 -15.06 -5.54
C PHE A 7 -18.14 -14.42 -4.71
N CYS A 8 -17.23 -13.66 -5.32
CA CYS A 8 -16.23 -12.87 -4.60
C CYS A 8 -16.91 -11.86 -3.67
N SER A 9 -17.89 -11.10 -4.18
CA SER A 9 -18.67 -10.17 -3.35
C SER A 9 -19.41 -10.87 -2.20
N ILE A 10 -19.92 -12.09 -2.41
CA ILE A 10 -20.54 -12.88 -1.32
C ILE A 10 -19.49 -13.27 -0.26
N ALA A 11 -18.31 -13.71 -0.69
CA ALA A 11 -17.23 -14.09 0.20
C ALA A 11 -16.76 -12.90 1.05
N GLU A 12 -16.62 -11.71 0.44
CA GLU A 12 -16.24 -10.48 1.13
C GLU A 12 -17.19 -10.11 2.26
N ILE A 13 -18.50 -10.20 2.02
CA ILE A 13 -19.52 -9.93 3.06
C ILE A 13 -19.31 -10.82 4.30
N PHE A 14 -18.96 -12.10 4.10
CA PHE A 14 -18.65 -13.00 5.21
C PHE A 14 -17.27 -12.77 5.83
N PHE A 15 -16.35 -12.13 5.09
CA PHE A 15 -15.02 -11.80 5.56
C PHE A 15 -14.99 -10.49 6.37
N THR A 16 -15.95 -9.60 6.13
CA THR A 16 -16.04 -8.27 6.76
C THR A 16 -17.29 -8.13 7.63
N ASP A 17 -18.46 -7.89 7.04
CA ASP A 17 -19.69 -7.51 7.76
C ASP A 17 -20.24 -8.63 8.65
N LEU A 18 -20.22 -9.87 8.15
CA LEU A 18 -20.76 -11.04 8.83
C LEU A 18 -19.67 -11.91 9.45
N CYS A 19 -18.44 -11.40 9.61
CA CYS A 19 -17.29 -12.19 10.09
C CYS A 19 -17.49 -12.79 11.50
N MET A 20 -18.37 -12.21 12.32
CA MET A 20 -18.69 -12.67 13.67
C MET A 20 -19.84 -13.68 13.74
N GLU A 21 -20.51 -13.97 12.61
CA GLU A 21 -21.63 -14.90 12.56
C GLU A 21 -21.17 -16.36 12.62
N GLU A 22 -21.98 -17.21 13.26
CA GLU A 22 -21.69 -18.64 13.34
C GLU A 22 -21.67 -19.25 11.92
N GLY A 23 -20.57 -19.93 11.58
CA GLY A 23 -20.35 -20.52 10.26
C GLY A 23 -19.97 -19.50 9.16
N ALA A 24 -19.64 -18.24 9.49
CA ALA A 24 -19.19 -17.25 8.51
C ALA A 24 -17.97 -17.73 7.72
N ALA A 25 -16.98 -18.33 8.40
CA ALA A 25 -15.77 -18.86 7.76
C ALA A 25 -16.09 -19.96 6.72
N ASP A 26 -17.00 -20.89 7.04
CA ASP A 26 -17.41 -21.95 6.12
C ASP A 26 -18.13 -21.40 4.89
N ARG A 27 -19.03 -20.43 5.09
CA ARG A 27 -19.77 -19.78 4.00
C ARG A 27 -18.86 -18.93 3.12
N CYS A 28 -17.91 -18.22 3.72
CA CYS A 28 -16.89 -17.49 3.00
C CYS A 28 -16.09 -18.45 2.11
N LYS A 29 -15.57 -19.53 2.68
CA LYS A 29 -14.83 -20.54 1.92
C LYS A 29 -15.67 -21.15 0.79
N GLU A 30 -16.93 -21.50 1.04
CA GLU A 30 -17.82 -22.05 0.01
C GLU A 30 -18.04 -21.07 -1.15
N ALA A 31 -18.17 -19.77 -0.85
CA ALA A 31 -18.30 -18.74 -1.87
C ALA A 31 -17.01 -18.59 -2.69
N ILE A 32 -15.85 -18.57 -2.04
CA ILE A 32 -14.54 -18.52 -2.73
C ILE A 32 -14.35 -19.75 -3.63
N ASP A 33 -14.63 -20.96 -3.11
CA ASP A 33 -14.53 -22.20 -3.89
C ASP A 33 -15.42 -22.14 -5.13
N LYS A 34 -16.64 -21.59 -5.02
CA LYS A 34 -17.53 -21.39 -6.19
C LYS A 34 -16.96 -20.36 -7.16
N ALA A 35 -16.41 -19.24 -6.68
CA ALA A 35 -15.79 -18.24 -7.56
C ALA A 35 -14.67 -18.87 -8.41
N LEU A 36 -13.79 -19.66 -7.79
CA LEU A 36 -12.71 -20.37 -8.45
C LEU A 36 -13.18 -21.51 -9.37
N GLN A 37 -14.33 -22.14 -9.09
CA GLN A 37 -14.95 -23.11 -10.02
C GLN A 37 -15.45 -22.45 -11.31
N TYR A 38 -15.91 -21.20 -11.24
CA TYR A 38 -16.35 -20.46 -12.43
C TYR A 38 -15.19 -19.84 -13.21
N ASP A 39 -14.16 -19.39 -12.50
CA ASP A 39 -12.95 -18.82 -13.08
C ASP A 39 -11.77 -19.05 -12.15
N GLU A 40 -10.94 -20.04 -12.51
CA GLU A 40 -9.78 -20.46 -11.70
C GLU A 40 -8.60 -19.47 -11.76
N HIS A 41 -8.66 -18.49 -12.67
CA HIS A 41 -7.64 -17.46 -12.87
C HIS A 41 -8.12 -16.07 -12.44
N ASN A 42 -9.31 -15.98 -11.84
CA ASN A 42 -9.85 -14.71 -11.36
C ASN A 42 -8.95 -14.14 -10.24
N PRO A 43 -8.33 -12.96 -10.42
CA PRO A 43 -7.36 -12.43 -9.47
C PRO A 43 -7.98 -12.10 -8.11
N GLU A 44 -9.23 -11.65 -8.08
CA GLU A 44 -10.00 -11.31 -6.86
C GLU A 44 -10.31 -12.59 -6.06
N ALA A 45 -10.82 -13.64 -6.71
CA ALA A 45 -11.09 -14.93 -6.08
C ALA A 45 -9.83 -15.58 -5.49
N LEU A 46 -8.71 -15.49 -6.22
CA LEU A 46 -7.41 -15.98 -5.76
C LEU A 46 -6.90 -15.18 -4.53
N GLN A 47 -7.06 -13.85 -4.52
CA GLN A 47 -6.70 -13.01 -3.37
C GLN A 47 -7.59 -13.23 -2.15
N LEU A 48 -8.88 -13.50 -2.35
CA LEU A 48 -9.80 -13.87 -1.27
C LEU A 48 -9.43 -15.24 -0.69
N MET A 49 -9.05 -16.21 -1.52
CA MET A 49 -8.53 -17.49 -1.04
C MET A 49 -7.25 -17.31 -0.23
N ALA A 50 -6.30 -16.48 -0.71
CA ALA A 50 -5.09 -16.15 0.04
C ALA A 50 -5.42 -15.53 1.41
N SER A 51 -6.33 -14.56 1.43
CA SER A 51 -6.80 -13.91 2.67
C SER A 51 -7.41 -14.91 3.65
N TYR A 52 -8.28 -15.80 3.17
CA TYR A 52 -8.86 -16.88 3.98
C TYR A 52 -7.79 -17.79 4.56
N LEU A 53 -6.85 -18.26 3.74
CA LEU A 53 -5.74 -19.12 4.17
C LEU A 53 -4.86 -18.43 5.22
N PHE A 54 -4.58 -17.13 5.05
CA PHE A 54 -3.87 -16.35 6.06
C PHE A 54 -4.62 -16.24 7.39
N SER A 55 -5.96 -16.18 7.38
CA SER A 55 -6.74 -16.13 8.62
C SER A 55 -6.74 -17.44 9.41
N ILE A 56 -6.42 -18.56 8.77
CA ILE A 56 -6.31 -19.89 9.40
C ILE A 56 -4.86 -20.39 9.48
N GLU A 57 -3.90 -19.46 9.45
CA GLU A 57 -2.46 -19.70 9.60
C GLU A 57 -1.84 -20.64 8.54
N LYS A 58 -2.50 -20.79 7.38
CA LYS A 58 -1.98 -21.54 6.23
C LYS A 58 -1.20 -20.64 5.27
N THR A 59 -0.16 -19.98 5.78
CA THR A 59 0.55 -18.93 5.05
C THR A 59 1.18 -19.40 3.74
N GLU A 60 1.76 -20.60 3.70
CA GLU A 60 2.43 -21.08 2.49
C GLU A 60 1.45 -21.37 1.35
N GLU A 61 0.32 -22.01 1.66
CA GLU A 61 -0.76 -22.23 0.67
C GLU A 61 -1.33 -20.89 0.19
N GLY A 62 -1.51 -19.92 1.11
CA GLY A 62 -1.98 -18.58 0.76
C GLY A 62 -1.03 -17.82 -0.17
N ARG A 63 0.29 -17.99 0.00
CA ARG A 63 1.32 -17.41 -0.88
C ARG A 63 1.20 -17.92 -2.31
N GLU A 64 0.92 -19.21 -2.50
CA GLU A 64 0.74 -19.80 -3.83
C GLU A 64 -0.44 -19.16 -4.58
N TYR A 65 -1.58 -19.00 -3.91
CA TYR A 65 -2.76 -18.32 -4.47
C TYR A 65 -2.49 -16.85 -4.79
N LEU A 66 -1.82 -16.15 -3.87
CA LEU A 66 -1.49 -14.73 -4.06
C LEU A 66 -0.52 -14.54 -5.24
N LYS A 67 0.50 -15.40 -5.35
CA LYS A 67 1.43 -15.38 -6.49
C LYS A 67 0.70 -15.63 -7.81
N LYS A 68 -0.18 -16.64 -7.86
CA LYS A 68 -1.00 -16.92 -9.05
C LYS A 68 -1.85 -15.72 -9.45
N SER A 69 -2.43 -15.00 -8.48
CA SER A 69 -3.20 -13.78 -8.74
C SER A 69 -2.32 -12.71 -9.40
N VAL A 70 -1.20 -12.37 -8.78
CA VAL A 70 -0.33 -11.28 -9.23
C VAL A 70 0.30 -11.57 -10.59
N SER A 71 0.74 -12.80 -10.84
CA SER A 71 1.31 -13.22 -12.13
C SER A 71 0.36 -12.99 -13.31
N SER A 72 -0.96 -12.98 -13.07
CA SER A 72 -1.95 -12.77 -14.15
C SER A 72 -2.03 -11.33 -14.66
N TRP A 73 -1.51 -10.34 -13.91
CA TRP A 73 -1.67 -8.92 -14.24
C TRP A 73 -0.42 -8.05 -14.03
N LEU A 74 0.60 -8.51 -13.28
CA LEU A 74 1.82 -7.74 -13.08
C LEU A 74 2.74 -7.85 -14.32
N PRO A 75 3.11 -6.73 -14.99
CA PRO A 75 3.80 -6.78 -16.28
C PRO A 75 5.16 -7.46 -16.27
N SER A 76 5.91 -7.38 -15.16
CA SER A 76 7.21 -8.04 -15.00
C SER A 76 7.09 -9.56 -15.07
N LEU A 77 6.10 -10.12 -14.35
CA LEU A 77 5.86 -11.56 -14.26
C LEU A 77 5.22 -12.14 -15.53
N GLN A 78 4.37 -11.38 -16.21
CA GLN A 78 3.80 -11.79 -17.50
C GLN A 78 4.90 -11.98 -18.56
N LYS A 79 5.89 -11.08 -18.60
CA LYS A 79 7.05 -11.18 -19.51
C LYS A 79 7.91 -12.39 -19.21
N GLU A 80 8.08 -12.76 -17.94
CA GLU A 80 8.82 -13.95 -17.55
C GLU A 80 8.12 -15.23 -18.04
N GLU A 81 6.80 -15.35 -17.86
CA GLU A 81 6.02 -16.49 -18.37
C GLU A 81 6.07 -16.60 -19.90
N GLU A 82 5.90 -15.49 -20.63
CA GLU A 82 6.03 -15.46 -22.08
C GLU A 82 7.43 -15.85 -22.55
N SER A 83 8.48 -15.39 -21.85
CA SER A 83 9.88 -15.74 -22.18
C SER A 83 10.20 -17.22 -21.99
N LEU A 84 9.54 -17.89 -21.03
CA LEU A 84 9.67 -19.32 -20.79
C LEU A 84 8.79 -20.16 -21.75
N ALA A 85 7.64 -19.63 -22.15
CA ALA A 85 6.72 -20.27 -23.10
C ALA A 85 7.19 -20.16 -24.57
N SER A 86 8.15 -19.26 -24.86
CA SER A 86 8.75 -19.03 -26.17
C SER A 86 9.70 -20.15 -26.63
N THR A 87 9.21 -21.40 -26.63
CA THR A 87 9.78 -22.47 -27.48
C THR A 87 8.87 -22.78 -28.67
N GLU A 88 7.58 -22.45 -28.67
CA GLU A 88 6.71 -22.66 -29.83
C GLU A 88 5.60 -21.59 -29.92
N HIS A 89 5.52 -20.95 -31.09
CA HIS A 89 4.42 -20.15 -31.66
C HIS A 89 4.50 -18.61 -31.65
N ASP A 90 4.77 -18.06 -32.85
CA ASP A 90 4.48 -16.69 -33.27
C ASP A 90 2.95 -16.42 -33.19
N MET A 91 2.50 -15.59 -32.25
CA MET A 91 1.19 -14.91 -32.36
C MET A 91 1.29 -13.46 -31.90
N GLU A 92 1.38 -12.55 -32.87
CA GLU A 92 1.50 -11.09 -32.67
C GLU A 92 0.15 -10.39 -32.34
N GLU A 93 -0.88 -11.09 -31.85
CA GLU A 93 -2.23 -10.51 -31.67
C GLU A 93 -2.70 -10.32 -30.20
N GLU A 94 -1.91 -10.66 -29.18
CA GLU A 94 -2.34 -10.66 -27.75
C GLU A 94 -1.98 -9.38 -26.96
N LYS A 95 -1.40 -8.34 -27.56
CA LYS A 95 -0.95 -7.15 -26.80
C LYS A 95 -2.08 -6.22 -26.31
N ASP A 96 -3.27 -6.28 -26.91
CA ASP A 96 -4.39 -5.39 -26.56
C ASP A 96 -5.33 -5.96 -25.47
N GLN A 97 -5.29 -7.28 -25.21
CA GLN A 97 -6.11 -7.90 -24.16
C GLN A 97 -5.51 -7.72 -22.75
N ASN A 98 -4.18 -7.58 -22.64
CA ASN A 98 -3.50 -7.51 -21.34
C ASN A 98 -3.78 -6.24 -20.53
N LYS A 99 -4.10 -5.11 -21.17
CA LYS A 99 -4.53 -3.89 -20.45
C LYS A 99 -5.88 -4.06 -19.75
N SER A 100 -6.70 -5.00 -20.18
CA SER A 100 -8.03 -5.25 -19.60
C SER A 100 -7.99 -6.08 -18.31
N ASN A 101 -6.82 -6.59 -17.91
CA ASN A 101 -6.67 -7.49 -16.76
C ASN A 101 -6.02 -6.83 -15.54
N ILE A 102 -5.60 -5.57 -15.63
CA ILE A 102 -5.01 -4.86 -14.49
C ILE A 102 -6.12 -4.54 -13.47
N PRO A 103 -5.97 -4.96 -12.19
CA PRO A 103 -6.96 -4.66 -11.18
C PRO A 103 -7.06 -3.14 -10.91
N PRO A 104 -8.22 -2.66 -10.41
CA PRO A 104 -8.36 -1.28 -9.97
C PRO A 104 -7.25 -0.86 -8.98
N TYR A 105 -6.92 0.43 -8.95
CA TYR A 105 -5.84 0.99 -8.13
C TYR A 105 -5.93 0.56 -6.65
N GLU A 106 -7.10 0.75 -6.02
CA GLU A 106 -7.36 0.34 -4.64
C GLU A 106 -7.22 -1.18 -4.40
N SER A 107 -7.58 -1.99 -5.40
CA SER A 107 -7.40 -3.44 -5.33
C SER A 107 -5.92 -3.81 -5.31
N ARG A 108 -5.09 -3.12 -6.10
CA ARG A 108 -3.63 -3.30 -6.10
C ARG A 108 -2.98 -2.86 -4.78
N ILE A 109 -3.47 -1.79 -4.14
CA ILE A 109 -3.04 -1.44 -2.76
C ILE A 109 -3.35 -2.59 -1.80
N THR A 110 -4.55 -3.15 -1.89
CA THR A 110 -4.96 -4.30 -1.06
C THR A 110 -4.07 -5.52 -1.33
N THR A 111 -3.73 -5.79 -2.59
CA THR A 111 -2.75 -6.83 -2.96
C THR A 111 -1.39 -6.58 -2.31
N ALA A 112 -0.86 -5.35 -2.37
CA ALA A 112 0.42 -5.01 -1.75
C ALA A 112 0.43 -5.27 -0.23
N LYS A 113 -0.65 -4.93 0.48
CA LYS A 113 -0.82 -5.25 1.92
C LYS A 113 -0.76 -6.77 2.17
N LEU A 114 -1.43 -7.56 1.33
CA LEU A 114 -1.39 -9.03 1.41
C LEU A 114 0.02 -9.58 1.14
N LEU A 115 0.73 -9.03 0.16
CA LEU A 115 2.10 -9.42 -0.16
C LEU A 115 3.06 -9.11 0.99
N ILE A 116 2.95 -7.93 1.61
CA ILE A 116 3.72 -7.55 2.81
C ILE A 116 3.43 -8.52 3.97
N LYS A 117 2.14 -8.81 4.25
CA LYS A 117 1.74 -9.80 5.28
C LYS A 117 2.30 -11.19 5.01
N ALA A 118 2.39 -11.56 3.73
CA ALA A 118 2.96 -12.82 3.27
C ALA A 118 4.50 -12.79 3.15
N GLU A 119 5.15 -11.68 3.50
CA GLU A 119 6.60 -11.47 3.36
C GLU A 119 7.11 -11.64 1.92
N GLN A 120 6.27 -11.38 0.93
CA GLN A 120 6.63 -11.36 -0.49
C GLN A 120 7.06 -9.93 -0.87
N TYR A 121 8.17 -9.46 -0.31
CA TYR A 121 8.57 -8.05 -0.36
C TYR A 121 8.97 -7.58 -1.75
N GLU A 122 9.61 -8.43 -2.54
CA GLU A 122 10.02 -8.11 -3.91
C GLU A 122 8.79 -7.81 -4.77
N MET A 123 7.81 -8.72 -4.77
CA MET A 123 6.54 -8.54 -5.48
C MET A 123 5.74 -7.34 -4.94
N ALA A 124 5.74 -7.12 -3.62
CA ALA A 124 5.08 -5.96 -3.03
C ALA A 124 5.72 -4.65 -3.52
N THR A 125 7.04 -4.62 -3.64
CA THR A 125 7.79 -3.45 -4.12
C THR A 125 7.38 -3.12 -5.55
N GLU A 126 7.39 -4.11 -6.45
CA GLU A 126 6.99 -3.91 -7.85
C GLU A 126 5.56 -3.38 -7.97
N VAL A 127 4.60 -3.96 -7.24
CA VAL A 127 3.21 -3.49 -7.26
C VAL A 127 3.09 -2.05 -6.76
N LEU A 128 3.83 -1.68 -5.71
CA LEU A 128 3.76 -0.34 -5.14
C LEU A 128 4.50 0.71 -5.97
N GLU A 129 5.61 0.35 -6.62
CA GLU A 129 6.30 1.22 -7.58
C GLU A 129 5.43 1.48 -8.81
N ASP A 130 4.76 0.46 -9.36
CA ASP A 130 3.78 0.62 -10.44
C ASP A 130 2.62 1.54 -10.02
N LEU A 131 2.18 1.49 -8.76
CA LEU A 131 1.14 2.39 -8.23
C LEU A 131 1.62 3.84 -8.12
N LEU A 132 2.88 4.07 -7.73
CA LEU A 132 3.48 5.41 -7.71
C LEU A 132 3.68 5.99 -9.11
N GLU A 133 4.01 5.16 -10.10
CA GLU A 133 4.10 5.61 -11.50
C GLU A 133 2.74 6.09 -12.05
N GLU A 134 1.64 5.54 -11.54
CA GLU A 134 0.28 5.93 -11.92
C GLU A 134 -0.24 7.14 -11.14
N ASP A 135 -0.01 7.19 -9.83
CA ASP A 135 -0.41 8.29 -8.94
C ASP A 135 0.54 8.38 -7.73
N ASP A 136 1.35 9.44 -7.68
CA ASP A 136 2.31 9.71 -6.61
C ASP A 136 1.73 10.57 -5.49
N GLU A 137 0.45 10.96 -5.54
CA GLU A 137 -0.25 11.71 -4.51
C GLU A 137 -0.98 10.80 -3.49
N VAL A 138 -0.82 9.48 -3.58
CA VAL A 138 -1.41 8.53 -2.62
C VAL A 138 -0.47 8.24 -1.44
N VAL A 139 -0.73 8.89 -0.30
CA VAL A 139 0.08 8.78 0.93
C VAL A 139 0.27 7.33 1.39
N GLU A 140 -0.76 6.50 1.29
CA GLU A 140 -0.71 5.11 1.72
C GLU A 140 0.34 4.29 0.94
N VAL A 141 0.52 4.54 -0.35
CA VAL A 141 1.49 3.81 -1.18
C VAL A 141 2.92 4.12 -0.74
N TRP A 142 3.23 5.41 -0.52
CA TRP A 142 4.52 5.84 0.05
C TRP A 142 4.79 5.24 1.42
N TYR A 143 3.77 5.21 2.29
CA TYR A 143 3.87 4.60 3.62
C TYR A 143 4.15 3.09 3.52
N LEU A 144 3.43 2.36 2.66
CA LEU A 144 3.61 0.91 2.48
C LEU A 144 5.00 0.56 1.94
N LEU A 145 5.54 1.33 0.98
CA LEU A 145 6.93 1.22 0.52
C LEU A 145 7.92 1.46 1.66
N GLY A 146 7.72 2.52 2.43
CA GLY A 146 8.56 2.82 3.58
C GLY A 146 8.57 1.68 4.61
N TRP A 147 7.38 1.19 4.94
CA TRP A 147 7.20 0.13 5.93
C TRP A 147 7.76 -1.22 5.45
N LEU A 148 7.59 -1.59 4.18
CA LEU A 148 8.13 -2.86 3.67
C LEU A 148 9.66 -2.86 3.69
N PHE A 149 10.33 -1.74 3.36
CA PHE A 149 11.78 -1.64 3.47
C PHE A 149 12.24 -1.67 4.93
N TYR A 150 11.49 -1.04 5.84
CA TYR A 150 11.75 -1.13 7.27
C TYR A 150 11.68 -2.59 7.77
N LEU A 151 10.63 -3.33 7.42
CA LEU A 151 10.46 -4.74 7.84
C LEU A 151 11.61 -5.67 7.37
N GLN A 152 12.29 -5.31 6.30
CA GLN A 152 13.45 -6.05 5.79
C GLN A 152 14.74 -5.77 6.58
N LEU A 153 14.81 -4.69 7.36
CA LEU A 153 15.94 -4.37 8.25
C LEU A 153 16.09 -5.41 9.36
N ASP A 154 14.96 -5.76 10.00
CA ASP A 154 14.92 -6.76 11.07
C ASP A 154 15.40 -8.15 10.61
N LYS A 155 15.36 -8.41 9.30
CA LYS A 155 15.75 -9.69 8.68
C LYS A 155 17.19 -9.72 8.18
N GLN A 156 17.81 -8.56 7.93
CA GLN A 156 19.14 -8.46 7.31
C GLN A 156 20.05 -7.52 8.12
N ASP A 157 20.56 -8.04 9.24
CA ASP A 157 21.49 -7.36 10.14
C ASP A 157 22.74 -6.81 9.38
N LEU A 158 23.02 -5.51 9.51
CA LEU A 158 24.25 -4.75 9.13
C LEU A 158 24.99 -5.08 7.81
N THR A 159 24.35 -5.74 6.85
CA THR A 159 24.91 -5.95 5.50
C THR A 159 24.81 -4.66 4.67
N SER A 160 25.55 -4.57 3.56
CA SER A 160 25.41 -3.46 2.60
C SER A 160 23.96 -3.28 2.10
N ASN A 161 23.19 -4.38 2.06
CA ASN A 161 21.77 -4.33 1.71
C ASN A 161 20.93 -3.69 2.82
N GLY A 162 21.24 -3.95 4.09
CA GLY A 162 20.58 -3.30 5.23
C GLY A 162 20.75 -1.79 5.23
N VAL A 163 21.92 -1.27 4.83
CA VAL A 163 22.13 0.18 4.67
C VAL A 163 21.24 0.76 3.56
N ASN A 164 21.16 0.07 2.42
CA ASN A 164 20.30 0.50 1.31
C ASN A 164 18.81 0.46 1.70
N PHE A 165 18.35 -0.62 2.34
CA PHE A 165 16.97 -0.72 2.82
C PHE A 165 16.64 0.36 3.86
N ARG A 166 17.59 0.71 4.73
CA ARG A 166 17.39 1.77 5.73
C ARG A 166 17.21 3.11 5.05
N LYS A 167 18.05 3.41 4.04
CA LYS A 167 17.94 4.62 3.23
C LYS A 167 16.59 4.65 2.49
N SER A 168 16.21 3.57 1.81
CA SER A 168 14.93 3.48 1.11
C SER A 168 13.75 3.69 2.05
N ALA A 169 13.70 2.98 3.18
CA ALA A 169 12.66 3.12 4.20
C ALA A 169 12.52 4.58 4.65
N TRP A 170 13.64 5.21 5.00
CA TRP A 170 13.64 6.61 5.42
C TRP A 170 13.13 7.56 4.33
N THR A 171 13.57 7.39 3.08
CA THR A 171 13.15 8.22 1.95
C THR A 171 11.64 8.10 1.70
N TYR A 172 11.12 6.88 1.61
CA TYR A 172 9.70 6.63 1.34
C TYR A 172 8.82 7.14 2.50
N LEU A 173 9.19 6.88 3.76
CA LEU A 173 8.46 7.38 4.94
C LEU A 173 8.51 8.91 5.05
N SER A 174 9.64 9.54 4.72
CA SER A 174 9.76 10.99 4.71
C SER A 174 8.87 11.63 3.65
N LYS A 175 8.76 11.03 2.47
CA LYS A 175 7.81 11.45 1.43
C LYS A 175 6.37 11.26 1.89
N ALA A 176 6.03 10.11 2.49
CA ALA A 176 4.71 9.85 3.06
C ALA A 176 4.31 10.93 4.09
N LYS A 177 5.20 11.27 5.03
CA LYS A 177 5.00 12.33 6.03
C LYS A 177 4.76 13.70 5.39
N LYS A 178 5.59 14.11 4.43
CA LYS A 178 5.45 15.39 3.72
C LYS A 178 4.10 15.46 2.99
N LEU A 179 3.74 14.39 2.28
CA LEU A 179 2.52 14.31 1.50
C LEU A 179 1.27 14.27 2.38
N TYR A 180 1.32 13.59 3.53
CA TYR A 180 0.26 13.57 4.54
C TYR A 180 -0.15 14.99 4.95
N VAL A 181 0.84 15.84 5.26
CA VAL A 181 0.62 17.24 5.63
C VAL A 181 0.11 18.07 4.45
N LYS A 182 0.74 17.92 3.27
CA LYS A 182 0.37 18.64 2.04
C LYS A 182 -1.09 18.40 1.66
N LEU A 183 -1.53 17.15 1.68
CA LEU A 183 -2.87 16.73 1.25
C LEU A 183 -3.90 16.72 2.38
N ARG A 184 -3.49 17.00 3.62
CA ARG A 184 -4.37 16.97 4.82
C ARG A 184 -5.06 15.61 4.98
N CYS A 185 -4.29 14.54 4.84
CA CYS A 185 -4.79 13.18 5.07
C CYS A 185 -5.27 13.04 6.52
N GLU A 186 -6.33 12.24 6.74
CA GLU A 186 -7.00 12.12 8.04
C GLU A 186 -6.71 10.77 8.74
N ASP A 187 -5.79 9.96 8.22
CA ASP A 187 -5.38 8.68 8.83
C ASP A 187 -4.32 8.90 9.92
N ALA A 188 -4.76 9.28 11.11
CA ALA A 188 -3.87 9.50 12.26
C ALA A 188 -3.05 8.25 12.65
N PRO A 189 -3.61 7.03 12.71
CA PRO A 189 -2.83 5.82 12.99
C PRO A 189 -1.65 5.60 12.03
N MET A 190 -1.86 5.80 10.72
CA MET A 190 -0.79 5.67 9.73
C MET A 190 0.31 6.73 9.94
N PHE A 191 -0.09 7.97 10.25
CA PHE A 191 0.85 9.06 10.49
C PHE A 191 1.69 8.83 11.76
N GLU A 192 1.05 8.43 12.86
CA GLU A 192 1.74 8.08 14.12
C GLU A 192 2.75 6.96 13.91
N HIS A 193 2.39 5.93 13.14
CA HIS A 193 3.32 4.85 12.82
C HIS A 193 4.46 5.32 11.91
N THR A 194 4.18 6.17 10.92
CA THR A 194 5.21 6.78 10.07
C THR A 194 6.25 7.55 10.91
N GLU A 195 5.78 8.35 11.87
CA GLU A 195 6.65 9.10 12.79
C GLU A 195 7.49 8.16 13.67
N GLN A 196 6.87 7.09 14.19
CA GLN A 196 7.57 6.09 14.99
C GLN A 196 8.71 5.44 14.19
N LEU A 197 8.42 4.97 12.98
CA LEU A 197 9.41 4.32 12.12
C LEU A 197 10.56 5.27 11.76
N LEU A 198 10.26 6.53 11.43
CA LEU A 198 11.28 7.54 11.17
C LEU A 198 12.17 7.82 12.39
N ALA A 199 11.59 7.87 13.60
CA ALA A 199 12.34 8.05 14.82
C ALA A 199 13.30 6.86 15.10
N GLU A 200 12.84 5.63 14.85
CA GLU A 200 13.65 4.42 14.98
C GLU A 200 14.77 4.33 13.93
N LEU A 201 14.49 4.80 12.70
CA LEU A 201 15.48 4.88 11.63
C LEU A 201 16.56 5.94 11.88
N GLY A 202 16.35 6.91 12.78
CA GLY A 202 17.29 7.99 13.07
C GLY A 202 17.32 9.10 12.00
N GLY A 203 17.63 10.34 12.41
CA GLY A 203 17.55 11.52 11.54
C GLY A 203 18.71 11.69 10.56
N GLU A 204 18.35 12.08 9.33
CA GLU A 204 19.07 12.80 8.24
C GLU A 204 20.57 12.62 7.95
N GLU A 205 21.38 11.86 8.68
CA GLU A 205 22.81 11.73 8.36
C GLU A 205 23.09 10.98 7.04
N HIS A 206 22.07 10.41 6.39
CA HIS A 206 22.23 9.57 5.19
C HIS A 206 21.27 9.91 4.02
N GLY A 207 20.45 10.96 4.14
CA GLY A 207 19.35 11.26 3.21
C GLY A 207 19.41 12.59 2.46
N ALA A 208 20.37 13.47 2.79
CA ALA A 208 20.45 14.83 2.26
C ALA A 208 21.41 14.98 1.06
N ASP A 209 21.38 14.05 0.11
CA ASP A 209 22.00 14.25 -1.20
C ASP A 209 20.98 13.87 -2.29
N ASP A 210 20.65 14.87 -3.11
CA ASP A 210 19.83 14.88 -4.33
C ASP A 210 18.30 14.80 -4.17
N ASP A 211 17.67 15.94 -3.90
CA ASP A 211 16.62 16.55 -4.75
C ASP A 211 16.25 17.92 -4.18
N ASP A 212 17.09 18.91 -4.48
CA ASP A 212 16.78 20.34 -4.35
C ASP A 212 16.09 20.79 -5.67
N ASP A 213 14.81 20.47 -5.79
CA ASP A 213 13.89 21.18 -6.70
C ASP A 213 12.47 21.04 -6.13
N ASP A 214 12.12 21.89 -5.16
CA ASP A 214 10.89 22.68 -5.21
C ASP A 214 10.61 23.42 -3.88
N GLU A 215 10.47 24.74 -4.02
CA GLU A 215 9.88 25.72 -3.09
C GLU A 215 10.24 25.63 -1.60
N ALA A 216 11.21 26.47 -1.21
CA ALA A 216 11.34 26.99 0.15
C ALA A 216 10.04 27.68 0.62
N GLY A 217 9.13 26.91 1.20
CA GLY A 217 8.07 27.41 2.06
C GLY A 217 8.68 27.98 3.35
N PRO A 218 8.14 29.08 3.90
CA PRO A 218 8.74 29.75 5.05
C PRO A 218 8.70 28.83 6.28
N SER A 219 9.84 28.71 6.95
CA SER A 219 10.00 28.00 8.22
C SER A 219 8.97 28.48 9.24
N LEU A 220 8.13 27.57 9.74
CA LEU A 220 7.05 27.83 10.70
C LEU A 220 7.53 27.98 12.15
N ASP A 221 8.78 28.39 12.38
CA ASP A 221 9.34 28.50 13.73
C ASP A 221 9.25 29.92 14.34
N ASN A 222 8.57 30.87 13.68
CA ASN A 222 8.42 32.25 14.17
C ASN A 222 6.97 32.78 14.10
N ILE A 223 6.02 32.06 14.68
CA ILE A 223 4.76 32.69 15.10
C ILE A 223 4.95 33.03 16.59
N GLU A 224 5.62 34.15 16.85
CA GLU A 224 5.50 34.80 18.16
C GLU A 224 4.06 35.29 18.31
N ASP A 225 3.48 34.89 19.43
CA ASP A 225 2.12 35.07 19.91
C ASP A 225 1.78 36.56 20.06
N ASP A 226 1.22 37.18 19.01
CA ASP A 226 0.78 38.58 19.04
C ASP A 226 -0.60 38.67 19.72
N PHE A 227 -0.63 38.45 21.04
CA PHE A 227 -1.81 38.59 21.87
C PHE A 227 -2.12 40.08 22.11
N ILE A 228 -2.89 40.67 21.20
CA ILE A 228 -3.42 42.03 21.33
C ILE A 228 -4.32 42.10 22.57
N GLN A 229 -3.82 42.72 23.63
CA GLN A 229 -4.65 43.18 24.75
C GLN A 229 -5.45 44.41 24.32
N SER A 230 -6.73 44.16 24.01
CA SER A 230 -7.78 45.18 23.96
C SER A 230 -8.07 45.69 25.38
N SER A 231 -7.81 46.97 25.62
CA SER A 231 -8.48 47.73 26.68
C SER A 231 -8.95 49.06 26.11
N ASP A 232 -10.14 49.06 25.52
CA ASP A 232 -11.04 50.20 25.53
C ASP A 232 -11.69 50.28 26.91
N ASP A 233 -11.49 51.39 27.61
CA ASP A 233 -12.44 51.89 28.61
C ASP A 233 -12.46 53.42 28.48
N GLU A 234 -13.49 53.90 27.77
CA GLU A 234 -13.97 55.28 27.84
C GLU A 234 -14.59 55.53 29.22
N GLU A 235 -14.32 56.67 29.84
CA GLU A 235 -15.40 57.46 30.47
C GLU A 235 -14.98 58.91 30.74
N ASP A 236 -15.85 59.81 30.27
CA ASP A 236 -15.89 61.26 30.49
C ASP A 236 -15.87 61.68 31.96
N ALA A 237 -15.26 62.85 32.26
CA ALA A 237 -15.91 63.87 33.09
C ALA A 237 -15.17 65.22 33.05
N MET A 238 -15.98 66.27 32.85
CA MET A 238 -15.70 67.70 32.94
C MET A 238 -15.05 68.11 34.27
N ASP A 239 -14.22 69.16 34.29
CA ASP A 239 -14.65 70.43 34.90
C ASP A 239 -13.73 71.61 34.55
N HIS A 240 -14.30 72.80 34.74
CA HIS A 240 -13.83 74.16 34.46
C HIS A 240 -12.44 74.59 34.93
#